data_AF-A0A285U7Q7-F1
#
_entry.id   AF-A0A285U7Q7-F1
#
_cell.length_a   1.000
_cell.length_b   1.000
_cell.length_c   1.000
_cell.angle_alpha   90.00
_cell.angle_beta   90.00
_cell.angle_gamma   90.00
#
_symmetry.space_group_name_H-M   'P 1'
#
loop_
_entity.id
_entity.type
_entity.pdbx_description
1 polymer ?
#
loop_
_entity_poly.entity_id
_entity_poly.type
_entity_poly.pdbx_seq_one_letter_code
_entity_poly.pdbx_strand_id
1 'polypeptide(L)'
;MTNSKLAVSLPGLELKNPVMPASGCFSFGEEFSKLYDLSKLGAIMIKAATEEPRPGNKTPRVAETASGMLNAIGLQNPGVDHIIEHELKFLEQYDVPVIANVAGTKIEDYVSVAGKISKAPNVKALELNISCPNVKEGGIQFGTDPETARKLTYEVKNASSVPVYVKLSPNVTHIVDMAKSVGDIADGLTMINTLVGMRLDDSGRPILANITGGLSGPAIKPVSLNMIYQVRQHMPDVPIIGMGGIATADDILDYLSVGADAVAVGTMNFTDPYICPALIDELAARVGTLNIDHIHDLKGRAYL
;
A
#
# COMPACT_ATOMS: atom_id res chain seq x y z
N MET A 1 6.27 25.30 3.21
CA MET A 1 4.85 25.69 3.34
C MET A 1 4.03 24.61 2.65
N THR A 2 3.01 24.06 3.31
CA THR A 2 2.13 23.04 2.72
C THR A 2 1.36 23.66 1.56
N ASN A 3 1.43 23.06 0.36
CA ASN A 3 0.59 23.48 -0.75
C ASN A 3 -0.85 23.02 -0.45
N SER A 4 -1.71 23.95 -0.03
CA SER A 4 -3.08 23.63 0.36
C SER A 4 -3.90 22.97 -0.75
N LYS A 5 -3.51 23.14 -2.03
CA LYS A 5 -4.17 22.47 -3.16
C LYS A 5 -3.87 20.96 -3.22
N LEU A 6 -2.82 20.50 -2.56
CA LEU A 6 -2.42 19.08 -2.53
C LEU A 6 -2.79 18.38 -1.23
N ALA A 7 -3.15 19.11 -0.18
CA ALA A 7 -3.47 18.51 1.11
C ALA A 7 -4.68 17.59 0.99
N VAL A 8 -4.67 16.42 1.65
CA VAL A 8 -5.76 15.45 1.57
C VAL A 8 -6.05 14.91 2.97
N SER A 9 -7.31 14.98 3.38
CA SER A 9 -7.77 14.39 4.64
C SER A 9 -8.49 13.07 4.36
N LEU A 10 -8.04 11.99 4.99
CA LEU A 10 -8.68 10.67 5.00
C LEU A 10 -8.84 10.22 6.45
N PRO A 11 -9.64 9.19 6.75
CA PRO A 11 -9.77 8.68 8.11
C PRO A 11 -8.41 8.42 8.77
N GLY A 12 -8.10 9.21 9.80
CA GLY A 12 -6.86 9.16 10.58
C GLY A 12 -5.67 9.89 9.96
N LEU A 13 -5.76 10.32 8.71
CA LEU A 13 -4.63 10.82 7.92
C LEU A 13 -4.86 12.25 7.45
N GLU A 14 -4.10 13.19 8.01
CA GLU A 14 -4.00 14.56 7.51
C GLU A 14 -2.74 14.67 6.64
N LEU A 15 -2.89 14.46 5.34
CA LEU A 15 -1.78 14.37 4.40
C LEU A 15 -1.46 15.75 3.84
N LYS A 16 -0.18 16.15 3.87
CA LYS A 16 0.28 17.41 3.26
C LYS A 16 0.31 17.38 1.72
N ASN A 17 0.33 16.18 1.16
CA ASN A 17 0.22 15.86 -0.27
C ASN A 17 -0.25 14.40 -0.40
N PRO A 18 -0.77 13.94 -1.55
CA PRO A 18 -1.33 12.60 -1.67
C PRO A 18 -0.28 11.49 -1.86
N VAL A 19 1.02 11.78 -1.85
CA VAL A 19 2.07 10.84 -2.25
C VAL A 19 2.75 10.22 -1.05
N MET A 20 2.80 8.89 -1.02
CA MET A 20 3.51 8.11 0.00
C MET A 20 4.23 6.91 -0.61
N PRO A 21 5.29 6.39 0.00
CA PRO A 21 5.85 5.11 -0.39
C PRO A 21 4.91 3.96 0.01
N ALA A 22 4.83 2.92 -0.83
CA ALA A 22 4.04 1.73 -0.58
C ALA A 22 4.77 0.71 0.32
N SER A 23 4.00 -0.02 1.14
CA SER A 23 4.55 -1.02 2.06
C SER A 23 5.46 -2.02 1.36
N GLY A 24 6.62 -2.29 1.99
CA GLY A 24 7.61 -3.24 1.47
C GLY A 24 8.59 -2.65 0.46
N CYS A 25 8.40 -1.42 0.00
CA CYS A 25 9.31 -0.73 -0.92
C CYS A 25 10.12 0.40 -0.25
N PHE A 26 9.93 0.58 1.06
CA PHE A 26 10.53 1.68 1.83
C PHE A 26 10.99 1.26 3.22
N SER A 27 11.01 -0.05 3.49
CA SER A 27 11.34 -0.64 4.80
C SER A 27 10.58 0.08 5.94
N PHE A 28 11.31 0.71 6.86
CA PHE A 28 10.81 1.60 7.89
C PHE A 28 11.29 3.06 7.69
N GLY A 29 11.85 3.39 6.53
CA GLY A 29 12.25 4.75 6.13
C GLY A 29 13.70 5.15 6.43
N GLU A 30 14.42 4.45 7.29
CA GLU A 30 15.78 4.82 7.70
C GLU A 30 16.78 4.88 6.54
N GLU A 31 16.70 3.95 5.58
CA GLU A 31 17.61 3.96 4.43
C GLU A 31 17.39 5.19 3.52
N PHE A 32 16.13 5.58 3.33
CA PHE A 32 15.76 6.72 2.49
C PHE A 32 15.92 8.06 3.20
N SER A 33 15.85 8.11 4.53
CA SER A 33 16.06 9.34 5.29
C SER A 33 17.48 9.90 5.16
N LYS A 34 18.43 9.04 4.79
CA LYS A 34 19.82 9.41 4.46
C LYS A 34 19.92 10.19 3.14
N LEU A 35 18.88 10.14 2.31
CA LEU A 35 18.84 10.74 0.98
C LEU A 35 18.01 12.03 0.94
N TYR A 36 16.89 12.09 1.67
CA TYR A 36 16.04 13.28 1.77
C TYR A 36 15.22 13.29 3.08
N ASP A 37 14.73 14.48 3.45
CA ASP A 37 13.84 14.65 4.61
C ASP A 37 12.48 13.97 4.39
N LEU A 38 12.19 12.95 5.20
CA LEU A 38 10.97 12.17 5.14
C LEU A 38 9.71 13.01 5.43
N SER A 39 9.85 14.16 6.09
CA SER A 39 8.76 15.11 6.35
C SER A 39 8.17 15.72 5.08
N LYS A 40 8.80 15.52 3.91
CA LYS A 40 8.23 15.89 2.61
C LYS A 40 7.07 14.99 2.19
N LEU A 41 7.03 13.75 2.65
CA LEU A 41 6.05 12.75 2.23
C LEU A 41 4.66 13.05 2.82
N GLY A 42 3.61 12.61 2.13
CA GLY A 42 2.24 12.66 2.64
C GLY A 42 2.04 11.74 3.84
N ALA A 43 2.54 10.52 3.74
CA ALA A 43 2.58 9.49 4.78
C ALA A 43 3.73 8.51 4.49
N ILE A 44 3.93 7.50 5.35
CA ILE A 44 4.78 6.34 5.07
C ILE A 44 3.99 5.06 5.35
N MET A 45 3.87 4.17 4.36
CA MET A 45 3.42 2.78 4.60
C MET A 45 4.64 1.92 4.92
N ILE A 46 4.82 1.56 6.19
CA ILE A 46 5.97 0.76 6.62
C ILE A 46 5.84 -0.71 6.19
N LYS A 47 6.95 -1.44 6.25
CA LYS A 47 6.99 -2.89 6.06
C LYS A 47 5.96 -3.59 6.97
N ALA A 48 5.37 -4.66 6.44
CA ALA A 48 4.46 -5.54 7.17
C ALA A 48 5.02 -6.00 8.52
N ALA A 49 4.30 -5.69 9.60
CA ALA A 49 4.53 -6.24 10.93
C ALA A 49 3.83 -7.59 11.07
N THR A 50 4.51 -8.56 11.67
CA THR A 50 3.92 -9.81 12.17
C THR A 50 4.16 -9.93 13.66
N GLU A 51 3.42 -10.82 14.34
CA GLU A 51 3.57 -11.02 15.78
C GLU A 51 5.03 -11.35 16.13
N GLU A 52 5.56 -12.39 15.51
CA GLU A 52 6.94 -12.84 15.69
C GLU A 52 7.84 -12.42 14.52
N PRO A 53 9.17 -12.33 14.73
CA PRO A 53 10.13 -12.09 13.67
C PRO A 53 10.05 -13.15 12.56
N ARG A 54 10.22 -12.73 11.32
CA ARG A 54 10.19 -13.61 10.14
C ARG A 54 11.46 -13.45 9.31
N PRO A 55 12.15 -14.54 8.96
CA PRO A 55 13.35 -14.48 8.12
C PRO A 55 13.01 -14.23 6.64
N GLY A 56 11.77 -14.52 6.21
CA GLY A 56 11.34 -14.49 4.81
C GLY A 56 11.64 -15.78 4.04
N ASN A 57 11.38 -15.77 2.73
CA ASN A 57 11.55 -16.94 1.86
C ASN A 57 13.02 -17.22 1.52
N LYS A 58 13.33 -18.35 0.86
CA LYS A 58 14.69 -18.57 0.34
C LYS A 58 14.99 -17.62 -0.83
N THR A 59 16.27 -17.32 -1.06
CA THR A 59 16.75 -16.58 -2.24
C THR A 59 16.97 -17.51 -3.43
N PRO A 60 16.86 -17.02 -4.68
CA PRO A 60 16.53 -15.65 -5.10
C PRO A 60 15.08 -15.24 -4.80
N ARG A 61 14.90 -14.00 -4.33
CA ARG A 61 13.58 -13.44 -3.94
C ARG A 61 13.03 -12.41 -4.92
N VAL A 62 13.81 -11.99 -5.91
CA VAL A 62 13.42 -10.98 -6.89
C VAL A 62 13.85 -11.41 -8.29
N ALA A 63 13.10 -10.99 -9.29
CA ALA A 63 13.43 -11.15 -10.69
C ALA A 63 12.85 -9.99 -11.50
N GLU A 64 13.58 -9.46 -12.47
CA GLU A 64 13.06 -8.42 -13.36
C GLU A 64 11.97 -8.99 -14.30
N THR A 65 11.10 -8.14 -14.84
CA THR A 65 10.13 -8.44 -15.92
C THR A 65 10.03 -7.24 -16.86
N ALA A 66 9.35 -7.38 -18.00
CA ALA A 66 9.09 -6.24 -18.87
C ALA A 66 8.29 -5.17 -18.10
N SER A 67 8.90 -3.99 -17.93
CA SER A 67 8.30 -2.84 -17.22
C SER A 67 7.84 -3.15 -15.79
N GLY A 68 8.55 -4.04 -15.09
CA GLY A 68 8.18 -4.41 -13.72
C GLY A 68 9.15 -5.40 -13.08
N MET A 69 8.76 -5.95 -11.95
CA MET A 69 9.53 -6.99 -11.27
C MET A 69 8.62 -8.00 -10.57
N LEU A 70 9.15 -9.20 -10.34
CA LEU A 70 8.60 -10.17 -9.40
C LEU A 70 9.31 -10.07 -8.06
N ASN A 71 8.56 -10.23 -6.97
CA ASN A 71 9.12 -10.40 -5.63
C ASN A 71 8.44 -11.55 -4.86
N ALA A 72 9.23 -12.29 -4.10
CA ALA A 72 8.77 -13.36 -3.21
C ALA A 72 9.50 -13.25 -1.87
N ILE A 73 9.41 -12.08 -1.21
CA ILE A 73 10.17 -11.79 0.02
C ILE A 73 9.78 -12.70 1.19
N GLY A 74 8.51 -13.09 1.29
CA GLY A 74 8.00 -13.95 2.38
C GLY A 74 7.75 -13.23 3.71
N LEU A 75 7.43 -11.93 3.65
CA LEU A 75 7.15 -11.09 4.82
C LEU A 75 8.31 -11.03 5.83
N GLN A 76 9.56 -10.96 5.37
CA GLN A 76 10.70 -10.72 6.26
C GLN A 76 10.50 -9.42 7.05
N ASN A 77 10.52 -9.50 8.38
CA ASN A 77 10.36 -8.38 9.30
C ASN A 77 10.84 -8.78 10.72
N PRO A 78 11.17 -7.82 11.60
CA PRO A 78 11.75 -8.11 12.91
C PRO A 78 10.72 -8.40 14.02
N GLY A 79 9.42 -8.51 13.70
CA GLY A 79 8.35 -8.69 14.68
C GLY A 79 7.82 -7.35 15.23
N VAL A 80 6.56 -7.36 15.69
CA VAL A 80 5.84 -6.14 16.07
C VAL A 80 6.49 -5.40 17.24
N ASP A 81 7.03 -6.12 18.22
CA ASP A 81 7.62 -5.50 19.42
C ASP A 81 8.88 -4.70 19.05
N HIS A 82 9.79 -5.27 18.24
CA HIS A 82 10.96 -4.54 17.72
C HIS A 82 10.54 -3.33 16.87
N ILE A 83 9.52 -3.48 16.03
CA ILE A 83 9.02 -2.37 15.20
C ILE A 83 8.55 -1.20 16.07
N ILE A 84 7.84 -1.47 17.16
CA ILE A 84 7.35 -0.44 18.09
C ILE A 84 8.51 0.21 18.85
N GLU A 85 9.45 -0.60 19.36
CA GLU A 85 10.53 -0.13 20.23
C GLU A 85 11.64 0.62 19.48
N HIS A 86 11.83 0.34 18.20
CA HIS A 86 12.95 0.88 17.41
C HIS A 86 12.50 1.63 16.17
N GLU A 87 11.80 0.96 15.25
CA GLU A 87 11.53 1.48 13.92
C GLU A 87 10.53 2.65 13.95
N LEU A 88 9.43 2.50 14.69
CA LEU A 88 8.46 3.57 14.88
C LEU A 88 9.04 4.70 15.74
N LYS A 89 9.86 4.38 16.74
CA LYS A 89 10.56 5.39 17.56
C LYS A 89 11.50 6.25 16.73
N PHE A 90 12.23 5.65 15.79
CA PHE A 90 13.05 6.39 14.84
C PHE A 90 12.23 7.38 14.02
N LEU A 91 11.04 6.99 13.55
CA LEU A 91 10.19 7.84 12.72
C LEU A 91 9.55 9.03 13.48
N GLU A 92 9.52 9.04 14.82
CA GLU A 92 8.96 10.15 15.62
C GLU A 92 9.70 11.49 15.40
N GLN A 93 10.92 11.46 14.86
CA GLN A 93 11.69 12.68 14.56
C GLN A 93 11.20 13.42 13.30
N TYR A 94 10.33 12.81 12.49
CA TYR A 94 9.81 13.37 11.25
C TYR A 94 8.33 13.76 11.39
N ASP A 95 7.96 14.88 10.78
CA ASP A 95 6.56 15.29 10.66
C ASP A 95 5.89 14.50 9.53
N VAL A 96 5.58 13.22 9.75
CA VAL A 96 4.94 12.37 8.75
C VAL A 96 4.07 11.29 9.43
N PRO A 97 2.80 11.14 9.06
CA PRO A 97 1.96 10.08 9.60
C PRO A 97 2.40 8.71 9.09
N VAL A 98 2.41 7.71 9.97
CA VAL A 98 2.72 6.32 9.61
C VAL A 98 1.43 5.52 9.42
N ILE A 99 1.39 4.79 8.30
CA ILE A 99 0.40 3.74 8.05
C ILE A 99 1.09 2.40 8.33
N ALA A 100 0.70 1.72 9.40
CA ALA A 100 1.30 0.46 9.80
C ALA A 100 0.70 -0.70 9.00
N ASN A 101 1.50 -1.33 8.12
CA ASN A 101 1.07 -2.53 7.42
C ASN A 101 1.07 -3.73 8.38
N VAL A 102 -0.05 -4.44 8.48
CA VAL A 102 -0.23 -5.57 9.40
C VAL A 102 -0.44 -6.86 8.59
N ALA A 103 0.30 -7.91 8.95
CA ALA A 103 0.18 -9.23 8.35
C ALA A 103 0.16 -10.34 9.42
N GLY A 104 -0.37 -11.50 9.05
CA GLY A 104 -0.51 -12.65 9.93
C GLY A 104 -0.88 -13.92 9.16
N THR A 105 -0.89 -15.06 9.84
CA THR A 105 -1.29 -16.35 9.28
C THR A 105 -2.70 -16.77 9.70
N LYS A 106 -3.17 -16.27 10.84
CA LYS A 106 -4.51 -16.45 11.39
C LYS A 106 -5.04 -15.14 11.96
N ILE A 107 -6.35 -15.03 12.19
CA ILE A 107 -7.01 -13.80 12.63
C ILE A 107 -6.40 -13.27 13.94
N GLU A 108 -6.06 -14.17 14.86
CA GLU A 108 -5.50 -13.83 16.16
C GLU A 108 -4.15 -13.10 16.04
N ASP A 109 -3.33 -13.44 15.02
CA ASP A 109 -2.07 -12.75 14.74
C ASP A 109 -2.35 -11.30 14.36
N TYR A 110 -3.30 -11.07 13.44
CA TYR A 110 -3.65 -9.72 12.99
C TYR A 110 -4.22 -8.88 14.13
N VAL A 111 -5.11 -9.45 14.94
CA VAL A 111 -5.72 -8.78 16.10
C VAL A 111 -4.66 -8.38 17.12
N SER A 112 -3.73 -9.29 17.45
CA SER A 112 -2.64 -9.02 18.39
C SER A 112 -1.73 -7.90 17.88
N VAL A 113 -1.23 -8.03 16.65
CA VAL A 113 -0.34 -7.02 16.04
C VAL A 113 -1.04 -5.67 15.95
N ALA A 114 -2.27 -5.62 15.45
CA ALA A 114 -3.06 -4.40 15.33
C ALA A 114 -3.27 -3.71 16.69
N GLY A 115 -3.64 -4.47 17.72
CA GLY A 115 -3.88 -3.95 19.08
C GLY A 115 -2.61 -3.43 19.77
N LYS A 116 -1.43 -3.93 19.39
CA LYS A 116 -0.12 -3.41 19.84
C LYS A 116 0.28 -2.17 19.04
N ILE A 117 0.40 -2.30 17.72
CA ILE A 117 1.04 -1.30 16.86
C ILE A 117 0.20 -0.03 16.68
N SER A 118 -1.14 -0.13 16.77
CA SER A 118 -2.03 1.04 16.67
C SER A 118 -1.91 2.02 17.84
N LYS A 119 -1.23 1.64 18.93
CA LYS A 119 -1.01 2.52 20.10
C LYS A 119 0.22 3.41 19.97
N ALA A 120 1.08 3.17 18.99
CA ALA A 120 2.25 4.02 18.75
C ALA A 120 1.79 5.42 18.30
N PRO A 121 2.35 6.51 18.87
CA PRO A 121 1.80 7.86 18.70
C PRO A 121 1.86 8.39 17.26
N ASN A 122 2.83 7.93 16.48
CA ASN A 122 3.00 8.29 15.06
C ASN A 122 2.28 7.36 14.08
N VAL A 123 1.73 6.23 14.54
CA VAL A 123 0.85 5.37 13.74
C VAL A 123 -0.54 6.00 13.72
N LYS A 124 -0.98 6.37 12.52
CA LYS A 124 -2.24 7.10 12.31
C LYS A 124 -3.30 6.31 11.57
N ALA A 125 -2.90 5.21 10.93
CA ALA A 125 -3.81 4.23 10.35
C ALA A 125 -3.12 2.86 10.29
N LEU A 126 -3.92 1.80 10.19
CA LEU A 126 -3.46 0.45 9.84
C LEU A 126 -3.76 0.16 8.37
N GLU A 127 -2.89 -0.58 7.70
CA GLU A 127 -3.15 -1.21 6.40
C GLU A 127 -3.13 -2.73 6.56
N LEU A 128 -4.29 -3.38 6.49
CA LEU A 128 -4.40 -4.83 6.59
C LEU A 128 -3.98 -5.50 5.29
N ASN A 129 -2.86 -6.22 5.35
CA ASN A 129 -2.33 -6.98 4.22
C ASN A 129 -2.99 -8.36 4.10
N ILE A 130 -4.23 -8.38 3.63
CA ILE A 130 -5.00 -9.61 3.45
C ILE A 130 -4.60 -10.41 2.20
N SER A 131 -3.64 -9.90 1.42
CA SER A 131 -3.41 -10.33 0.05
C SER A 131 -2.08 -11.08 -0.15
N CYS A 132 -1.39 -11.49 0.92
CA CYS A 132 -0.06 -12.10 0.78
C CYS A 132 -0.12 -13.49 0.11
N PRO A 133 0.34 -13.63 -1.16
CA PRO A 133 0.26 -14.90 -1.89
C PRO A 133 1.41 -15.85 -1.54
N ASN A 134 2.38 -15.39 -0.73
CA ASN A 134 3.65 -16.04 -0.48
C ASN A 134 3.69 -16.81 0.86
N VAL A 135 2.55 -16.96 1.53
CA VAL A 135 2.40 -17.75 2.76
C VAL A 135 1.63 -19.03 2.45
N LYS A 136 2.21 -20.17 2.84
CA LYS A 136 1.64 -21.49 2.59
C LYS A 136 0.38 -21.80 3.41
N GLU A 137 0.11 -21.01 4.45
CA GLU A 137 -1.04 -21.14 5.33
C GLU A 137 -1.75 -19.78 5.51
N GLY A 138 -3.07 -19.76 5.34
CA GLY A 138 -3.98 -18.64 5.67
C GLY A 138 -4.08 -17.49 4.67
N GLY A 139 -2.95 -17.00 4.12
CA GLY A 139 -2.91 -15.71 3.41
C GLY A 139 -3.75 -15.60 2.13
N ILE A 140 -3.78 -16.66 1.29
CA ILE A 140 -4.57 -16.64 0.05
C ILE A 140 -6.07 -16.53 0.36
N GLN A 141 -6.54 -17.21 1.40
CA GLN A 141 -7.96 -17.27 1.75
C GLN A 141 -8.50 -15.89 2.16
N PHE A 142 -7.76 -15.12 2.97
CA PHE A 142 -8.19 -13.76 3.37
C PHE A 142 -8.36 -12.81 2.17
N GLY A 143 -7.56 -12.98 1.12
CA GLY A 143 -7.53 -12.08 -0.03
C GLY A 143 -8.46 -12.45 -1.17
N THR A 144 -9.09 -13.63 -1.11
CA THR A 144 -9.95 -14.17 -2.19
C THR A 144 -11.32 -14.63 -1.73
N ASP A 145 -11.55 -14.75 -0.42
CA ASP A 145 -12.84 -15.12 0.17
C ASP A 145 -13.49 -13.92 0.89
N PRO A 146 -14.61 -13.36 0.38
CA PRO A 146 -15.27 -12.20 0.96
C PRO A 146 -15.67 -12.34 2.42
N GLU A 147 -16.16 -13.52 2.84
CA GLU A 147 -16.61 -13.77 4.21
C GLU A 147 -15.44 -13.79 5.20
N THR A 148 -14.35 -14.47 4.84
CA THR A 148 -13.13 -14.53 5.64
C THR A 148 -12.48 -13.14 5.74
N ALA A 149 -12.46 -12.36 4.64
CA ALA A 149 -11.99 -10.97 4.64
C ALA A 149 -12.81 -10.07 5.57
N ARG A 150 -14.14 -10.20 5.51
CA ARG A 150 -15.08 -9.47 6.38
C ARG A 150 -14.82 -9.77 7.86
N LYS A 151 -14.74 -11.05 8.21
CA LYS A 151 -14.49 -11.49 9.59
C LYS A 151 -13.17 -10.94 10.12
N LEU A 152 -12.09 -11.09 9.36
CA LEU A 152 -10.79 -10.54 9.75
C LEU A 152 -10.85 -9.02 9.96
N THR A 153 -11.48 -8.29 9.03
CA THR A 153 -11.60 -6.83 9.11
C THR A 153 -12.38 -6.41 10.35
N TYR A 154 -13.48 -7.10 10.68
CA TYR A 154 -14.27 -6.85 11.90
C TYR A 154 -13.45 -7.00 13.18
N GLU A 155 -12.76 -8.13 13.34
CA GLU A 155 -11.98 -8.42 14.55
C GLU A 155 -10.84 -7.41 14.73
N VAL A 156 -10.16 -7.04 13.65
CA VAL A 156 -9.08 -6.05 13.70
C VAL A 156 -9.62 -4.64 13.97
N LYS A 157 -10.75 -4.28 13.37
CA LYS A 157 -11.40 -2.97 13.61
C LYS A 157 -11.74 -2.78 15.09
N ASN A 158 -12.18 -3.84 15.78
CA ASN A 158 -12.47 -3.81 17.22
C ASN A 158 -11.21 -3.72 18.10
N ALA A 159 -10.07 -4.22 17.62
CA ALA A 159 -8.81 -4.19 18.36
C ALA A 159 -7.97 -2.93 18.12
N SER A 160 -8.19 -2.25 16.99
CA SER A 160 -7.39 -1.08 16.59
C SER A 160 -7.78 0.19 17.35
N SER A 161 -6.77 0.98 17.75
CA SER A 161 -6.96 2.33 18.30
C SER A 161 -6.98 3.44 17.23
N VAL A 162 -6.77 3.08 15.96
CA VAL A 162 -6.73 4.00 14.81
C VAL A 162 -7.55 3.45 13.63
N PRO A 163 -7.86 4.27 12.61
CA PRO A 163 -8.55 3.80 11.41
C PRO A 163 -7.83 2.64 10.71
N VAL A 164 -8.62 1.75 10.11
CA VAL A 164 -8.20 0.50 9.47
C VAL A 164 -8.54 0.57 7.99
N TYR A 165 -7.51 0.49 7.16
CA TYR A 165 -7.62 0.32 5.72
C TYR A 165 -7.37 -1.14 5.35
N VAL A 166 -8.07 -1.65 4.35
CA VAL A 166 -7.87 -3.02 3.86
C VAL A 166 -7.19 -3.01 2.50
N LYS A 167 -6.07 -3.73 2.37
CA LYS A 167 -5.31 -3.83 1.12
C LYS A 167 -5.83 -4.96 0.23
N LEU A 168 -6.55 -4.62 -0.82
CA LEU A 168 -7.22 -5.60 -1.67
C LEU A 168 -6.24 -6.31 -2.63
N SER A 169 -6.44 -7.62 -2.78
CA SER A 169 -5.77 -8.45 -3.78
C SER A 169 -6.35 -8.15 -5.17
N PRO A 170 -5.53 -8.01 -6.21
CA PRO A 170 -6.02 -8.01 -7.59
C PRO A 170 -6.31 -9.43 -8.12
N ASN A 171 -5.92 -10.48 -7.40
CA ASN A 171 -5.98 -11.87 -7.87
C ASN A 171 -7.36 -12.50 -7.57
N VAL A 172 -8.42 -11.84 -8.02
CA VAL A 172 -9.82 -12.23 -7.79
C VAL A 172 -10.63 -12.07 -9.06
N THR A 173 -11.72 -12.82 -9.18
CA THR A 173 -12.65 -12.69 -10.33
C THR A 173 -13.41 -11.36 -10.30
N HIS A 174 -13.86 -10.93 -9.11
CA HIS A 174 -14.68 -9.74 -8.93
C HIS A 174 -14.17 -8.89 -7.76
N ILE A 175 -13.44 -7.82 -8.08
CA ILE A 175 -12.86 -6.93 -7.05
C ILE A 175 -13.94 -6.18 -6.25
N VAL A 176 -15.08 -5.88 -6.88
CA VAL A 176 -16.20 -5.17 -6.25
C VAL A 176 -16.80 -5.97 -5.10
N ASP A 177 -16.89 -7.30 -5.23
CA ASP A 177 -17.44 -8.16 -4.18
C ASP A 177 -16.51 -8.19 -2.96
N MET A 178 -15.20 -8.26 -3.19
CA MET A 178 -14.21 -8.14 -2.11
C MET A 178 -14.25 -6.77 -1.44
N ALA A 179 -14.37 -5.68 -2.22
CA ALA A 179 -14.45 -4.34 -1.66
C ALA A 179 -15.72 -4.15 -0.82
N LYS A 180 -16.87 -4.61 -1.30
CA LYS A 180 -18.15 -4.54 -0.58
C LYS A 180 -18.16 -5.35 0.71
N SER A 181 -17.43 -6.47 0.77
CA SER A 181 -17.45 -7.32 1.97
C SER A 181 -16.75 -6.70 3.17
N VAL A 182 -15.80 -5.80 2.92
CA VAL A 182 -15.01 -5.12 3.97
C VAL A 182 -15.34 -3.64 4.12
N GLY A 183 -15.84 -2.96 3.09
CA GLY A 183 -15.91 -1.49 3.06
C GLY A 183 -17.04 -0.86 3.88
N ASP A 184 -17.94 -1.64 4.46
CA ASP A 184 -18.87 -1.17 5.51
C ASP A 184 -18.28 -1.26 6.93
N ILE A 185 -17.11 -1.89 7.08
CA ILE A 185 -16.40 -2.06 8.36
C ILE A 185 -15.08 -1.27 8.37
N ALA A 186 -14.32 -1.33 7.27
CA ALA A 186 -13.08 -0.62 7.08
C ALA A 186 -13.33 0.89 6.93
N ASP A 187 -12.38 1.71 7.38
CA ASP A 187 -12.46 3.16 7.18
C ASP A 187 -11.95 3.59 5.79
N GLY A 188 -11.30 2.68 5.07
CA GLY A 188 -10.87 2.89 3.71
C GLY A 188 -10.25 1.64 3.09
N LEU A 189 -9.85 1.78 1.83
CA LEU A 189 -9.22 0.72 1.06
C LEU A 189 -7.85 1.19 0.57
N THR A 190 -6.92 0.26 0.44
CA THR A 190 -5.73 0.48 -0.38
C THR A 190 -5.71 -0.56 -1.48
N MET A 191 -5.37 -0.16 -2.70
CA MET A 191 -5.40 -1.10 -3.81
C MET A 191 -4.52 -0.66 -4.99
N ILE A 192 -3.80 -1.55 -5.65
CA ILE A 192 -3.83 -3.01 -5.48
C ILE A 192 -2.55 -3.53 -4.81
N ASN A 193 -2.61 -4.74 -4.25
CA ASN A 193 -1.41 -5.55 -4.04
C ASN A 193 -0.87 -6.09 -5.38
N THR A 194 0.18 -6.92 -5.35
CA THR A 194 0.79 -7.48 -6.55
C THR A 194 -0.10 -8.51 -7.25
N LEU A 195 -0.01 -8.58 -8.59
CA LEU A 195 -0.48 -9.74 -9.36
C LEU A 195 0.45 -10.94 -9.16
N VAL A 196 0.08 -12.15 -9.59
CA VAL A 196 0.97 -13.33 -9.53
C VAL A 196 1.64 -13.57 -10.88
N GLY A 197 2.96 -13.82 -10.87
CA GLY A 197 3.73 -14.14 -12.06
C GLY A 197 4.87 -15.13 -11.81
N MET A 198 5.50 -15.56 -12.90
CA MET A 198 6.65 -16.46 -12.92
C MET A 198 7.66 -15.98 -13.97
N ARG A 199 8.94 -16.21 -13.69
CA ARG A 199 10.03 -16.05 -14.65
C ARG A 199 10.85 -17.32 -14.68
N LEU A 200 11.23 -17.76 -15.87
CA LEU A 200 12.08 -18.91 -16.10
C LEU A 200 13.49 -18.46 -16.51
N ASP A 201 14.50 -19.23 -16.13
CA ASP A 201 15.86 -19.14 -16.67
C ASP A 201 15.95 -19.80 -18.06
N ASP A 202 17.11 -19.72 -18.71
CA ASP A 202 17.32 -20.30 -20.05
C ASP A 202 17.15 -21.84 -20.11
N SER A 203 17.19 -22.50 -18.94
CA SER A 203 16.91 -23.94 -18.81
C SER A 203 15.44 -24.27 -18.56
N GLY A 204 14.57 -23.25 -18.53
CA GLY A 204 13.15 -23.41 -18.26
C GLY A 204 12.79 -23.59 -16.78
N ARG A 205 13.72 -23.33 -15.85
CA ARG A 205 13.47 -23.47 -14.39
C ARG A 205 13.08 -22.12 -13.78
N PRO A 206 12.24 -22.11 -12.72
CA PRO A 206 11.88 -20.87 -12.05
C PRO A 206 13.10 -20.12 -11.49
N ILE A 207 13.20 -18.82 -11.77
CA ILE A 207 14.27 -17.95 -11.24
C ILE A 207 14.10 -17.76 -9.72
N LEU A 208 12.85 -17.57 -9.28
CA LEU A 208 12.55 -17.39 -7.87
C LEU A 208 12.59 -18.74 -7.14
N ALA A 209 13.22 -18.78 -5.97
CA ALA A 209 13.20 -19.98 -5.13
C ALA A 209 11.77 -20.35 -4.67
N ASN A 210 10.87 -19.37 -4.65
CA ASN A 210 9.45 -19.55 -4.35
C ASN A 210 8.61 -19.98 -5.57
N ILE A 211 9.23 -20.23 -6.73
CA ILE A 211 8.62 -20.58 -8.02
C ILE A 211 7.85 -19.40 -8.64
N THR A 212 6.84 -18.89 -7.94
CA THR A 212 6.08 -17.70 -8.30
C THR A 212 6.42 -16.51 -7.41
N GLY A 213 6.06 -15.32 -7.85
CA GLY A 213 6.19 -14.09 -7.08
C GLY A 213 5.14 -13.05 -7.46
N GLY A 214 5.08 -12.00 -6.64
CA GLY A 214 4.22 -10.85 -6.86
C GLY A 214 4.78 -9.93 -7.94
N LEU A 215 4.04 -9.76 -9.04
CA LEU A 215 4.30 -8.81 -10.12
C LEU A 215 3.88 -7.39 -9.72
N SER A 216 4.82 -6.45 -9.86
CA SER A 216 4.65 -5.02 -9.61
C SER A 216 5.38 -4.17 -10.66
N GLY A 217 5.22 -2.85 -10.57
CA GLY A 217 5.81 -1.88 -11.50
C GLY A 217 4.82 -1.39 -12.56
N PRO A 218 5.25 -0.52 -13.49
CA PRO A 218 4.39 0.06 -14.53
C PRO A 218 3.54 -0.97 -15.31
N ALA A 219 4.01 -2.20 -15.45
CA ALA A 219 3.30 -3.30 -16.09
C ALA A 219 1.89 -3.56 -15.51
N ILE A 220 1.65 -3.27 -14.22
CA ILE A 220 0.36 -3.54 -13.58
C ILE A 220 -0.57 -2.31 -13.50
N LYS A 221 -0.11 -1.13 -13.94
CA LYS A 221 -0.88 0.13 -13.85
C LYS A 221 -2.28 0.01 -14.47
N PRO A 222 -2.46 -0.51 -15.70
CA PRO A 222 -3.79 -0.59 -16.31
C PRO A 222 -4.77 -1.46 -15.51
N VAL A 223 -4.28 -2.55 -14.88
CA VAL A 223 -5.10 -3.41 -14.03
C VAL A 223 -5.53 -2.68 -12.76
N SER A 224 -4.59 -1.98 -12.12
CA SER A 224 -4.86 -1.20 -10.91
C SER A 224 -5.89 -0.09 -11.17
N LEU A 225 -5.71 0.70 -12.23
CA LEU A 225 -6.64 1.77 -12.62
C LEU A 225 -8.05 1.24 -12.85
N ASN A 226 -8.19 0.14 -13.60
CA ASN A 226 -9.48 -0.49 -13.88
C ASN A 226 -10.16 -0.99 -12.59
N MET A 227 -9.42 -1.61 -11.68
CA MET A 227 -9.98 -2.11 -10.42
C MET A 227 -10.43 -0.98 -9.49
N ILE A 228 -9.65 0.10 -9.38
CA ILE A 228 -10.04 1.29 -8.61
C ILE A 228 -11.30 1.92 -9.19
N TYR A 229 -11.33 2.10 -10.52
CA TYR A 229 -12.51 2.59 -11.21
C TYR A 229 -13.75 1.76 -10.87
N GLN A 230 -13.67 0.43 -11.00
CA GLN A 230 -14.78 -0.48 -10.68
C GLN A 230 -15.25 -0.34 -9.24
N VAL A 231 -14.34 -0.35 -8.26
CA VAL A 231 -14.71 -0.21 -6.84
C VAL A 231 -15.38 1.13 -6.61
N ARG A 232 -14.80 2.22 -7.13
CA ARG A 232 -15.36 3.56 -6.96
C ARG A 232 -16.75 3.73 -7.58
N GLN A 233 -17.02 3.14 -8.75
CA GLN A 233 -18.35 3.19 -9.37
C GLN A 233 -19.42 2.53 -8.50
N HIS A 234 -19.06 1.51 -7.73
CA HIS A 234 -20.00 0.77 -6.88
C HIS A 234 -20.01 1.22 -5.43
N MET A 235 -18.96 1.93 -5.01
CA MET A 235 -18.74 2.41 -3.63
C MET A 235 -18.23 3.86 -3.71
N PRO A 236 -19.11 4.82 -4.04
CA PRO A 236 -18.71 6.19 -4.37
C PRO A 236 -18.03 6.92 -3.20
N ASP A 237 -18.34 6.55 -1.96
CA ASP A 237 -17.90 7.27 -0.76
C ASP A 237 -16.71 6.62 -0.04
N VAL A 238 -16.32 5.39 -0.40
CA VAL A 238 -15.23 4.69 0.31
C VAL A 238 -13.89 5.39 0.03
N PRO A 239 -13.09 5.76 1.04
CA PRO A 239 -11.75 6.29 0.80
C PRO A 239 -10.84 5.24 0.15
N ILE A 240 -10.08 5.62 -0.89
CA ILE A 240 -9.20 4.70 -1.64
C ILE A 240 -7.80 5.30 -1.77
N ILE A 241 -6.78 4.61 -1.25
CA ILE A 241 -5.37 4.88 -1.57
C ILE A 241 -4.94 3.97 -2.72
N GLY A 242 -4.74 4.57 -3.89
CA GLY A 242 -4.41 3.86 -5.13
C GLY A 242 -2.91 3.57 -5.28
N MET A 243 -2.55 2.40 -5.79
CA MET A 243 -1.16 2.04 -6.05
C MET A 243 -1.02 0.96 -7.12
N GLY A 244 0.15 0.92 -7.75
CA GLY A 244 0.51 -0.09 -8.76
C GLY A 244 1.10 0.52 -10.02
N GLY A 245 2.42 0.68 -10.07
CA GLY A 245 3.10 1.12 -11.30
C GLY A 245 3.06 2.61 -11.58
N ILE A 246 2.82 3.44 -10.56
CA ILE A 246 2.99 4.89 -10.62
C ILE A 246 4.47 5.22 -10.79
N ALA A 247 4.82 5.95 -11.85
CA ALA A 247 6.17 6.37 -12.17
C ALA A 247 6.29 7.85 -12.54
N THR A 248 5.18 8.53 -12.81
CA THR A 248 5.13 9.93 -13.24
C THR A 248 4.01 10.70 -12.56
N ALA A 249 4.06 12.03 -12.54
CA ALA A 249 2.97 12.84 -12.02
C ALA A 249 1.66 12.63 -12.80
N ASP A 250 1.73 12.38 -14.12
CA ASP A 250 0.56 12.08 -14.95
C ASP A 250 -0.11 10.76 -14.53
N ASP A 251 0.65 9.76 -14.08
CA ASP A 251 0.06 8.55 -13.49
C ASP A 251 -0.77 8.90 -12.24
N ILE A 252 -0.28 9.79 -11.37
CA ILE A 252 -1.04 10.24 -10.20
C ILE A 252 -2.36 10.88 -10.63
N LEU A 253 -2.34 11.70 -11.69
CA LEU A 253 -3.54 12.29 -12.25
C LEU A 253 -4.51 11.23 -12.80
N ASP A 254 -4.00 10.16 -13.43
CA ASP A 254 -4.82 9.01 -13.87
C ASP A 254 -5.50 8.35 -12.66
N TYR A 255 -4.75 8.08 -11.59
CA TYR A 255 -5.26 7.47 -10.35
C TYR A 255 -6.36 8.30 -9.69
N LEU A 256 -6.18 9.62 -9.61
CA LEU A 256 -7.24 10.53 -9.15
C LEU A 256 -8.46 10.47 -10.06
N SER A 257 -8.25 10.46 -11.39
CA SER A 257 -9.33 10.44 -12.38
C SER A 257 -10.22 9.20 -12.29
N VAL A 258 -9.64 8.04 -11.98
CA VAL A 258 -10.39 6.80 -11.73
C VAL A 258 -10.93 6.69 -10.31
N GLY A 259 -10.61 7.65 -9.44
CA GLY A 259 -11.25 7.81 -8.13
C GLY A 259 -10.42 7.43 -6.92
N ALA A 260 -9.10 7.36 -7.02
CA ALA A 260 -8.25 7.35 -5.81
C ALA A 260 -8.33 8.71 -5.09
N ASP A 261 -8.11 8.70 -3.77
CA ASP A 261 -8.02 9.89 -2.92
C ASP A 261 -6.57 10.28 -2.63
N ALA A 262 -5.70 9.29 -2.52
CA ALA A 262 -4.26 9.43 -2.39
C ALA A 262 -3.56 8.29 -3.14
N VAL A 263 -2.23 8.34 -3.24
CA VAL A 263 -1.46 7.37 -4.00
C VAL A 263 -0.25 6.84 -3.26
N ALA A 264 0.05 5.56 -3.44
CA ALA A 264 1.29 4.95 -2.95
C ALA A 264 2.22 4.50 -4.09
N VAL A 265 3.50 4.84 -3.98
CA VAL A 265 4.55 4.53 -4.95
C VAL A 265 5.41 3.40 -4.40
N GLY A 266 5.45 2.27 -5.10
CA GLY A 266 6.18 1.07 -4.69
C GLY A 266 7.49 0.89 -5.44
N THR A 267 7.46 0.02 -6.46
CA THR A 267 8.59 -0.45 -7.27
C THR A 267 9.53 0.66 -7.75
N MET A 268 9.01 1.84 -8.10
CA MET A 268 9.83 2.90 -8.66
C MET A 268 10.85 3.48 -7.68
N ASN A 269 10.66 3.33 -6.36
CA ASN A 269 11.67 3.71 -5.38
C ASN A 269 12.98 2.90 -5.50
N PHE A 270 12.94 1.71 -6.10
CA PHE A 270 14.12 0.89 -6.34
C PHE A 270 14.93 1.35 -7.56
N THR A 271 14.26 2.03 -8.51
CA THR A 271 14.89 2.56 -9.72
C THR A 271 15.38 3.99 -9.50
N ASP A 272 14.57 4.81 -8.83
CA ASP A 272 14.90 6.17 -8.45
C ASP A 272 14.51 6.40 -6.98
N PRO A 273 15.47 6.50 -6.05
CA PRO A 273 15.17 6.70 -4.65
C PRO A 273 14.59 8.08 -4.33
N TYR A 274 14.64 9.04 -5.27
CA TYR A 274 14.05 10.37 -5.14
C TYR A 274 12.67 10.49 -5.79
N ILE A 275 12.09 9.37 -6.27
CA ILE A 275 10.85 9.41 -7.04
C ILE A 275 9.68 10.03 -6.25
N CYS A 276 9.51 9.70 -4.97
CA CYS A 276 8.42 10.25 -4.16
C CYS A 276 8.51 11.79 -4.04
N PRO A 277 9.62 12.40 -3.57
CA PRO A 277 9.73 13.85 -3.54
C PRO A 277 9.67 14.51 -4.92
N ALA A 278 10.24 13.88 -5.96
CA ALA A 278 10.14 14.41 -7.33
C ALA A 278 8.69 14.50 -7.81
N LEU A 279 7.90 13.43 -7.60
CA LEU A 279 6.47 13.42 -7.94
C LEU A 279 5.67 14.47 -7.17
N ILE A 280 6.01 14.75 -5.92
CA ILE A 280 5.37 15.81 -5.12
C ILE A 280 5.62 17.19 -5.73
N ASP A 281 6.87 17.48 -6.09
CA ASP A 281 7.27 18.74 -6.71
C ASP A 281 6.65 18.92 -8.11
N GLU A 282 6.66 17.86 -8.93
CA GLU A 282 6.00 17.84 -10.23
C GLU A 282 4.50 18.05 -10.11
N LEU A 283 3.84 17.39 -9.16
CA LEU A 283 2.39 17.54 -8.93
C LEU A 283 2.06 18.98 -8.50
N ALA A 284 2.87 19.59 -7.64
CA ALA A 284 2.69 20.99 -7.25
C ALA A 284 2.79 21.93 -8.45
N ALA A 285 3.75 21.70 -9.35
CA ALA A 285 3.89 22.46 -10.59
C ALA A 285 2.67 22.26 -11.51
N ARG A 286 2.23 21.01 -11.71
CA ARG A 286 1.07 20.70 -12.59
C ARG A 286 -0.21 21.30 -12.06
N VAL A 287 -0.50 21.19 -10.77
CA VAL A 287 -1.68 21.84 -10.15
C VAL A 287 -1.63 23.36 -10.26
N GLY A 288 -0.44 23.97 -10.28
CA GLY A 288 -0.28 25.41 -10.57
C GLY A 288 -0.68 25.81 -11.99
N THR A 289 -0.57 24.90 -12.95
CA THR A 289 -0.96 25.12 -14.36
C THR A 289 -2.40 24.70 -14.68
N LEU A 290 -2.98 23.83 -13.86
CA LEU A 290 -4.37 23.40 -13.99
C LEU A 290 -5.29 24.43 -13.35
N ASN A 291 -6.41 24.73 -14.01
CA ASN A 291 -7.46 25.59 -13.45
C ASN A 291 -8.33 24.82 -12.44
N ILE A 292 -7.72 24.40 -11.34
CA ILE A 292 -8.37 23.67 -10.24
C ILE A 292 -8.10 24.37 -8.90
N ASP A 293 -9.05 24.27 -7.98
CA ASP A 293 -8.93 24.81 -6.62
C ASP A 293 -8.28 23.78 -5.70
N HIS A 294 -8.52 22.49 -5.95
CA HIS A 294 -8.00 21.39 -5.16
C HIS A 294 -7.67 20.16 -6.02
N ILE A 295 -6.70 19.34 -5.61
CA ILE A 295 -6.29 18.13 -6.35
C ILE A 295 -7.44 17.14 -6.57
N HIS A 296 -8.42 17.12 -5.66
CA HIS A 296 -9.61 16.27 -5.79
C HIS A 296 -10.64 16.76 -6.81
N ASP A 297 -10.50 17.97 -7.37
CA ASP A 297 -11.31 18.41 -8.53
C ASP A 297 -11.07 17.53 -9.76
N LEU A 298 -9.96 16.79 -9.77
CA LEU A 298 -9.62 15.82 -10.80
C LEU A 298 -10.30 14.45 -10.60
N LYS A 299 -10.93 14.22 -9.44
CA LYS A 299 -11.59 12.94 -9.17
C LYS A 299 -12.81 12.77 -10.06
N GLY A 300 -12.91 11.59 -10.67
CA GLY A 300 -14.07 11.22 -11.48
C GLY A 300 -14.07 11.72 -12.91
N ARG A 301 -12.96 12.27 -13.41
CA ARG A 301 -12.83 12.59 -14.84
C ARG A 301 -13.01 11.38 -15.77
N ALA A 302 -12.87 10.16 -15.24
CA ALA A 302 -13.08 8.92 -15.98
C ALA A 302 -14.53 8.38 -15.90
N TYR A 303 -15.41 8.99 -15.09
CA TYR A 303 -16.79 8.52 -14.93
C TYR A 303 -17.61 9.12 -16.08
N LEU A 304 -17.94 8.32 -17.08
CA LEU A 304 -18.77 8.73 -18.21
C LEU A 304 -20.23 8.40 -17.95
#